data_AF-A0A1Q9DJ32-F1
#
_entry.id   AF-A0A1Q9DJ32-F1
#
_cell.length_a   1.000
_cell.length_b   1.000
_cell.length_c   1.000
_cell.angle_alpha   90.00
_cell.angle_beta   90.00
_cell.angle_gamma   90.00
#
_symmetry.space_group_name_H-M   'P 1'
#
loop_
_entity.id
_entity.type
_entity.pdbx_description
1 polymer ?
#
loop_
_entity_poly.entity_id
_entity_poly.type
_entity_poly.pdbx_seq_one_letter_code
_entity_poly.pdbx_strand_id
1 'polypeptide(L)'
;MMCQGSYGHPHLCARPCVHVSKHGGCAAGHTCEFCHLPHTEAACKPDKQQRLMLSRMTDQERLATFLPHIRKKAVEIGFQERAVHLIHLLEAQLLDGSVRPSWVGRKFEKVLRRMTFGQLVSTSMYDLPEQVRRAVAQLRLQLPPPQIIAQAEGPSVFL
;
A
#
# COMPACT_ATOMS: atom_id res chain seq x y z
N MET A 1 -4.64 18.43 6.97
CA MET A 1 -5.63 18.83 5.95
C MET A 1 -6.02 17.59 5.15
N MET A 2 -7.32 17.34 4.95
CA MET A 2 -7.80 16.22 4.13
C MET A 2 -7.81 16.61 2.64
N CYS A 3 -7.33 15.72 1.76
CA CYS A 3 -7.28 15.90 0.30
C CYS A 3 -7.70 14.60 -0.40
N GLN A 4 -7.84 14.63 -1.72
CA GLN A 4 -8.16 13.46 -2.53
C GLN A 4 -7.19 12.29 -2.32
N GLY A 5 -5.88 12.57 -2.20
CA GLY A 5 -4.86 11.55 -1.95
C GLY A 5 -4.95 10.86 -0.58
N SER A 6 -5.68 11.44 0.37
CA SER A 6 -5.80 10.90 1.74
C SER A 6 -6.83 9.79 1.89
N TYR A 7 -7.70 9.57 0.89
CA TYR A 7 -8.71 8.50 0.95
C TYR A 7 -8.06 7.12 1.02
N GLY A 8 -8.50 6.32 1.99
CA GLY A 8 -7.93 5.01 2.30
C GLY A 8 -6.71 5.03 3.22
N HIS A 9 -6.34 6.16 3.81
CA HIS A 9 -5.29 6.21 4.83
C HIS A 9 -5.68 5.37 6.06
N PRO A 10 -4.75 4.64 6.69
CA PRO A 10 -3.32 4.52 6.37
C PRO A 10 -2.97 3.39 5.39
N HIS A 11 -3.93 2.53 5.05
CA HIS A 11 -3.63 1.25 4.41
C HIS A 11 -3.58 1.29 2.89
N LEU A 12 -4.29 2.21 2.24
CA LEU A 12 -4.46 2.27 0.78
C LEU A 12 -4.30 3.69 0.21
N CYS A 13 -4.09 4.72 1.05
CA CYS A 13 -3.93 6.09 0.56
C CYS A 13 -2.84 6.24 -0.50
N ALA A 14 -2.88 7.35 -1.22
CA ALA A 14 -1.78 7.70 -2.10
C ALA A 14 -0.49 7.88 -1.28
N ARG A 15 0.64 7.90 -1.99
CA ARG A 15 1.94 8.17 -1.36
C ARG A 15 1.91 9.51 -0.60
N PRO A 16 2.69 9.67 0.48
CA PRO A 16 2.75 10.93 1.23
C PRO A 16 3.13 12.10 0.33
N CYS A 17 2.45 13.23 0.49
CA CYS A 17 2.74 14.47 -0.22
C CYS A 17 4.05 15.06 0.26
N VAL A 18 5.03 15.15 -0.64
CA VAL A 18 6.36 15.68 -0.31
C VAL A 18 6.31 17.13 0.18
N HIS A 19 5.38 17.94 -0.33
CA HIS A 19 5.25 19.33 0.07
C HIS A 19 4.72 19.47 1.49
N VAL A 20 3.67 18.72 1.85
CA VAL A 20 3.19 18.69 3.23
C VAL A 20 4.26 18.11 4.16
N SER A 21 4.91 17.00 3.78
CA SER A 21 5.94 16.37 4.61
C SER A 21 7.18 17.23 4.84
N LYS A 22 7.59 18.07 3.88
CA LYS A 22 8.81 18.88 3.99
C LYS A 22 8.57 20.32 4.43
N HIS A 23 7.44 20.91 4.04
CA HIS A 23 7.18 22.35 4.19
C HIS A 23 5.95 22.66 5.04
N GLY A 24 5.21 21.64 5.51
CA GLY A 24 3.99 21.82 6.29
C GLY A 24 2.78 22.30 5.48
N GLY A 25 2.93 22.49 4.16
CA GLY A 25 1.88 23.01 3.29
C GLY A 25 1.99 22.52 1.85
N CYS A 26 0.86 22.53 1.13
CA CYS A 26 0.77 22.17 -0.27
C CYS A 26 -0.15 23.13 -1.01
N ALA A 27 0.33 23.73 -2.10
CA ALA A 27 -0.42 24.71 -2.89
C ALA A 27 -1.65 24.08 -3.60
N ALA A 28 -1.63 22.78 -3.87
CA ALA A 28 -2.77 22.07 -4.47
C ALA A 28 -3.93 21.84 -3.49
N GLY A 29 -3.72 22.02 -2.17
CA GLY A 29 -4.80 21.93 -1.19
C GLY A 29 -5.59 20.62 -1.26
N HIS A 30 -6.91 20.71 -1.42
CA HIS A 30 -7.82 19.56 -1.42
C HIS A 30 -7.76 18.72 -2.71
N THR A 31 -7.30 19.29 -3.83
CA THR A 31 -7.15 18.59 -5.11
C THR A 31 -5.84 17.81 -5.23
N CYS A 32 -4.96 17.87 -4.21
CA CYS A 32 -3.73 17.10 -4.23
C CYS A 32 -4.03 15.60 -4.24
N GLU A 33 -3.46 14.91 -5.23
CA GLU A 33 -3.56 13.45 -5.40
C GLU A 33 -2.64 12.67 -4.44
N PHE A 34 -1.80 13.37 -3.67
CA PHE A 34 -0.93 12.78 -2.66
C PHE A 34 -1.50 12.93 -1.25
N CYS A 35 -1.22 11.95 -0.38
CA CYS A 35 -1.79 11.93 0.96
C CYS A 35 -1.17 13.02 1.85
N HIS A 36 -2.02 13.83 2.48
CA HIS A 36 -1.62 14.92 3.38
C HIS A 36 -1.62 14.51 4.86
N LEU A 37 -2.01 13.28 5.18
CA LEU A 37 -2.07 12.80 6.56
C LEU A 37 -0.70 12.35 7.07
N PRO A 38 -0.45 12.41 8.39
CA PRO A 38 0.79 11.92 8.99
C PRO A 38 0.99 10.43 8.69
N HIS A 39 2.17 10.05 8.21
CA HIS A 39 2.56 8.64 8.08
C HIS A 39 3.63 8.36 9.13
N THR A 40 3.18 8.02 10.33
CA THR A 40 4.02 7.82 11.51
C THR A 40 4.64 6.43 11.54
N GLU A 41 4.01 5.45 10.89
CA GLU A 41 4.61 4.15 10.66
C GLU A 41 5.73 4.32 9.63
N ALA A 42 6.97 4.06 10.07
CA ALA A 42 8.09 3.93 9.14
C ALA A 42 7.72 2.88 8.11
N ALA A 43 7.33 3.34 6.91
CA ALA A 43 6.98 2.48 5.79
C ALA A 43 8.01 1.35 5.73
N CYS A 44 7.55 0.10 5.87
CA CYS A 44 8.44 -1.05 5.84
C CYS A 44 8.98 -1.17 4.42
N LYS A 45 10.07 -0.46 4.16
CA LYS A 45 10.70 -0.38 2.84
C LYS A 45 11.64 -1.56 2.71
N PRO A 46 11.56 -2.32 1.61
CA PRO A 46 12.56 -3.31 1.31
C PRO A 46 13.96 -2.68 1.35
N ASP A 47 14.93 -3.35 1.97
CA ASP A 47 16.32 -2.90 2.02
C ASP A 47 17.01 -2.99 0.63
N LYS A 48 18.29 -2.61 0.55
CA LYS A 48 19.02 -2.62 -0.74
C LYS A 48 19.03 -4.01 -1.38
N GLN A 49 19.24 -5.07 -0.59
CA GLN A 49 19.33 -6.44 -1.09
C GLN A 49 17.95 -6.94 -1.52
N GLN A 50 16.90 -6.64 -0.75
CA GLN A 50 15.53 -7.00 -1.07
C GLN A 50 15.02 -6.27 -2.32
N ARG A 51 15.39 -4.99 -2.50
CA ARG A 51 15.08 -4.26 -3.74
C ARG A 51 15.78 -4.86 -4.96
N LEU A 52 17.04 -5.28 -4.82
CA LEU A 52 17.77 -5.95 -5.91
C LEU A 52 17.16 -7.32 -6.24
N MET A 53 16.70 -8.06 -5.23
CA MET A 53 15.97 -9.30 -5.45
C MET A 53 14.65 -9.02 -6.20
N LEU A 54 13.86 -8.06 -5.74
CA LEU A 54 12.63 -7.65 -6.40
C LEU A 54 12.86 -7.21 -7.84
N SER A 55 13.95 -6.50 -8.13
CA SER A 55 14.29 -6.05 -9.49
C SER A 55 14.68 -7.17 -10.45
N ARG A 56 14.96 -8.38 -9.93
CA ARG A 56 15.27 -9.57 -10.73
C ARG A 56 14.05 -10.44 -10.98
N MET A 57 12.98 -10.26 -10.21
CA MET A 57 11.73 -10.98 -10.38
C MET A 57 10.93 -10.39 -11.54
N THR A 58 10.29 -11.27 -12.30
CA THR A 58 9.22 -10.95 -13.26
C THR A 58 7.94 -10.54 -12.54
N ASP A 59 7.00 -9.93 -13.27
CA ASP A 59 5.67 -9.61 -12.71
C ASP A 59 4.92 -10.85 -12.24
N GLN A 60 5.08 -11.98 -12.92
CA GLN A 60 4.46 -13.24 -12.52
C GLN A 60 5.00 -13.72 -11.17
N GLU A 61 6.33 -13.72 -10.98
CA GLU A 61 6.95 -14.13 -9.72
C GLU A 61 6.61 -13.18 -8.58
N ARG A 62 6.58 -11.87 -8.85
CA ARG A 62 6.18 -10.87 -7.85
C ARG A 62 4.73 -11.08 -7.47
N LEU A 63 3.84 -11.20 -8.43
CA LEU A 63 2.43 -11.37 -8.18
C LEU A 63 2.15 -12.66 -7.40
N ALA A 64 2.74 -13.80 -7.82
CA ALA A 64 2.63 -15.07 -7.10
C ALA A 64 3.16 -14.97 -5.65
N THR A 65 4.20 -14.17 -5.42
CA THR A 65 4.78 -13.93 -4.10
C THR A 65 3.92 -13.02 -3.23
N PHE A 66 3.37 -11.93 -3.80
CA PHE A 66 2.67 -10.89 -3.03
C PHE A 66 1.19 -11.21 -2.82
N LEU A 67 0.55 -11.93 -3.74
CA LEU A 67 -0.89 -12.19 -3.71
C LEU A 67 -1.38 -12.87 -2.40
N PRO A 68 -0.69 -13.88 -1.83
CA PRO A 68 -1.09 -14.44 -0.53
C PRO A 68 -1.05 -13.40 0.59
N HIS A 69 -0.09 -12.48 0.56
CA HIS A 69 0.03 -11.40 1.54
C HIS A 69 -1.02 -10.31 1.33
N ILE A 70 -1.40 -10.01 0.09
CA ILE A 70 -2.49 -9.09 -0.25
C ILE A 70 -3.81 -9.61 0.34
N ARG A 71 -4.14 -10.88 0.08
CA ARG A 71 -5.35 -11.52 0.63
C ARG A 71 -5.36 -11.49 2.15
N LYS A 72 -4.26 -11.93 2.77
CA LYS A 72 -4.13 -11.94 4.24
C LYS A 72 -4.28 -10.54 4.82
N LYS A 73 -3.63 -9.54 4.23
CA LYS A 73 -3.71 -8.15 4.69
C LYS A 73 -5.13 -7.60 4.53
N ALA A 74 -5.84 -7.93 3.46
CA ALA A 74 -7.22 -7.52 3.27
C ALA A 74 -8.14 -8.03 4.39
N VAL A 75 -7.95 -9.27 4.83
CA VAL A 75 -8.69 -9.83 5.98
C VAL A 75 -8.29 -9.11 7.27
N GLU A 76 -6.99 -8.96 7.54
CA GLU A 76 -6.46 -8.33 8.76
C GLU A 76 -6.99 -6.90 8.97
N ILE A 77 -7.21 -6.13 7.90
CA ILE A 77 -7.71 -4.74 7.98
C ILE A 77 -9.21 -4.61 7.69
N GLY A 78 -9.94 -5.73 7.54
CA GLY A 78 -11.39 -5.72 7.27
C GLY A 78 -11.78 -5.25 5.86
N PHE A 79 -10.88 -5.32 4.89
CA PHE A 79 -11.12 -4.95 3.48
C PHE A 79 -11.58 -6.13 2.62
N GLN A 80 -11.69 -7.33 3.17
CA GLN A 80 -11.93 -8.56 2.42
C GLN A 80 -13.08 -8.45 1.40
N GLU A 81 -14.24 -7.91 1.79
CA GLU A 81 -15.42 -7.75 0.91
C GLU A 81 -15.23 -6.64 -0.12
N ARG A 82 -14.70 -5.49 0.30
CA ARG A 82 -14.49 -4.33 -0.59
C ARG A 82 -13.39 -4.60 -1.62
N ALA A 83 -12.39 -5.40 -1.27
CA ALA A 83 -11.23 -5.70 -2.11
C ALA A 83 -11.42 -6.93 -3.02
N VAL A 84 -12.56 -7.65 -2.96
CA VAL A 84 -12.79 -8.87 -3.77
C VAL A 84 -12.52 -8.62 -5.26
N HIS A 85 -13.10 -7.55 -5.81
CA HIS A 85 -12.92 -7.23 -7.23
C HIS A 85 -11.45 -6.97 -7.59
N LEU A 86 -10.73 -6.23 -6.76
CA LEU A 86 -9.31 -5.96 -6.95
C LEU A 86 -8.48 -7.26 -6.89
N ILE A 87 -8.77 -8.13 -5.92
CA ILE A 87 -8.07 -9.40 -5.74
C ILE A 87 -8.31 -10.33 -6.94
N HIS A 88 -9.54 -10.42 -7.46
CA HIS A 88 -9.83 -11.19 -8.67
C HIS A 88 -9.11 -10.64 -9.91
N LEU A 89 -9.01 -9.33 -10.06
CA LEU A 89 -8.27 -8.73 -11.19
C LEU A 89 -6.78 -9.06 -11.13
N LEU A 90 -6.20 -9.07 -9.92
CA LEU A 90 -4.82 -9.49 -9.69
C LEU A 90 -4.65 -10.99 -9.97
N GLU A 91 -5.55 -11.84 -9.49
CA GLU A 91 -5.54 -13.28 -9.78
C GLU A 91 -5.59 -13.57 -11.28
N ALA A 92 -6.41 -12.84 -12.03
CA ALA A 92 -6.52 -12.97 -13.47
C ALA A 92 -5.23 -12.57 -14.23
N GLN A 93 -4.26 -11.91 -13.59
CA GLN A 93 -2.97 -11.64 -14.20
C GLN A 93 -1.98 -12.80 -14.07
N LEU A 94 -2.25 -13.82 -13.23
CA LEU A 94 -1.39 -14.99 -13.13
C LEU A 94 -1.63 -15.95 -14.29
N LEU A 95 -0.56 -16.30 -15.00
CA LEU A 95 -0.61 -17.31 -16.06
C LEU A 95 -0.64 -18.72 -15.45
N ASP A 96 -1.75 -19.43 -15.67
CA ASP A 96 -1.95 -20.88 -15.48
C ASP A 96 -1.52 -21.51 -14.14
N GLY A 97 -1.35 -20.71 -13.07
CA GLY A 97 -1.05 -21.20 -11.72
C GLY A 97 0.30 -21.95 -11.57
N SER A 98 1.13 -22.00 -12.61
CA SER A 98 2.39 -22.74 -12.63
C SER A 98 3.55 -21.98 -11.98
N VAL A 99 3.43 -20.65 -11.89
CA VAL A 99 4.42 -19.80 -11.24
C VAL A 99 4.29 -19.94 -9.72
N ARG A 100 5.14 -20.79 -9.16
CA ARG A 100 5.26 -20.90 -7.71
C ARG A 100 5.89 -19.61 -7.15
N PRO A 101 5.51 -19.20 -5.92
CA PRO A 101 6.26 -18.16 -5.22
C PRO A 101 7.74 -18.55 -5.24
N SER A 102 8.61 -17.68 -5.78
CA SER A 102 10.05 -17.88 -5.64
C SER A 102 10.34 -18.02 -4.15
N TRP A 103 11.19 -18.96 -3.71
CA TRP A 103 11.47 -19.10 -2.29
C TRP A 103 11.94 -17.76 -1.72
N VAL A 104 11.11 -17.18 -0.87
CA VAL A 104 11.38 -15.90 -0.25
C VAL A 104 11.99 -16.17 1.12
N GLY A 105 13.20 -15.66 1.36
CA GLY A 105 13.83 -15.80 2.67
C GLY A 105 12.97 -15.19 3.79
N ARG A 106 12.94 -15.84 4.97
CA ARG A 106 12.16 -15.43 6.17
C ARG A 106 12.26 -13.93 6.53
N LYS A 107 13.38 -13.27 6.21
CA LYS A 107 13.57 -11.83 6.41
C LYS A 107 12.67 -10.99 5.50
N PHE A 108 12.48 -11.38 4.24
CA PHE A 108 11.64 -10.64 3.31
C PHE A 108 10.15 -10.88 3.60
N GLU A 109 9.74 -12.08 4.02
CA GLU A 109 8.37 -12.32 4.50
C GLU A 109 7.98 -11.40 5.68
N LYS A 110 8.91 -11.14 6.60
CA LYS A 110 8.70 -10.18 7.70
C LYS A 110 8.44 -8.77 7.18
N VAL A 111 9.08 -8.37 6.09
CA VAL A 111 8.85 -7.07 5.43
C VAL A 111 7.46 -7.04 4.80
N LEU A 112 7.10 -8.07 4.02
CA LEU A 112 5.78 -8.16 3.37
C LEU A 112 4.64 -8.07 4.38
N ARG A 113 4.75 -8.73 5.54
CA ARG A 113 3.71 -8.66 6.60
C ARG A 113 3.52 -7.27 7.20
N ARG A 114 4.57 -6.44 7.18
CA ARG A 114 4.56 -5.07 7.74
C ARG A 114 4.22 -4.01 6.69
N MET A 115 4.14 -4.37 5.41
CA MET A 115 3.70 -3.45 4.37
C MET A 115 2.20 -3.17 4.50
N THR A 116 1.79 -1.97 4.11
CA THR A 116 0.37 -1.63 3.98
C THR A 116 -0.26 -2.38 2.81
N PHE A 117 -1.59 -2.46 2.78
CA PHE A 117 -2.32 -3.11 1.69
C PHE A 117 -1.96 -2.47 0.32
N GLY A 118 -1.95 -1.14 0.25
CA GLY A 118 -1.56 -0.41 -0.96
C GLY A 118 -0.11 -0.62 -1.37
N GLN A 119 0.81 -0.75 -0.40
CA GLN A 119 2.21 -1.08 -0.71
C GLN A 119 2.34 -2.47 -1.33
N LEU A 120 1.66 -3.47 -0.78
CA LEU A 120 1.65 -4.82 -1.33
C LEU A 120 1.12 -4.86 -2.75
N VAL A 121 -0.01 -4.19 -3.02
CA VAL A 121 -0.59 -4.09 -4.37
C VAL A 121 0.36 -3.33 -5.31
N SER A 122 0.88 -2.17 -4.92
CA SER A 122 1.75 -1.36 -5.78
C SER A 122 3.10 -2.01 -6.11
N THR A 123 3.56 -2.98 -5.31
CA THR A 123 4.85 -3.65 -5.48
C THR A 123 4.72 -5.02 -6.15
N SER A 124 3.48 -5.55 -6.29
CA SER A 124 3.25 -6.88 -6.85
C SER A 124 3.57 -6.97 -8.34
N MET A 125 3.69 -5.84 -9.05
CA MET A 125 4.07 -5.75 -10.46
C MET A 125 4.88 -4.45 -10.70
N TYR A 126 5.65 -4.37 -11.78
CA TYR A 126 6.32 -3.14 -12.21
C TYR A 126 5.32 -2.13 -12.77
N ASP A 127 4.43 -2.60 -13.64
CA ASP A 127 3.33 -1.82 -14.17
C ASP A 127 2.01 -2.52 -13.87
N LEU A 128 1.20 -1.90 -13.01
CA LEU A 128 -0.12 -2.43 -12.69
C LEU A 128 -1.05 -2.21 -13.87
N PRO A 129 -1.74 -3.25 -14.39
CA PRO A 129 -2.71 -3.08 -15.47
C PRO A 129 -3.75 -2.00 -15.16
N GLU A 130 -4.23 -1.31 -16.20
CA GLU A 130 -5.15 -0.18 -16.04
C GLU A 130 -6.41 -0.53 -15.24
N GLN A 131 -6.98 -1.72 -15.50
CA GLN A 131 -8.11 -2.26 -14.73
C GLN A 131 -7.81 -2.38 -13.22
N VAL A 132 -6.59 -2.78 -12.85
CA VAL A 132 -6.16 -2.88 -11.45
C VAL A 132 -6.01 -1.49 -10.83
N ARG A 133 -5.40 -0.53 -11.56
CA ARG A 133 -5.29 0.86 -11.10
C ARG A 133 -6.66 1.50 -10.85
N ARG A 134 -7.62 1.27 -11.76
CA ARG A 134 -9.00 1.73 -11.61
C ARG A 134 -9.69 1.09 -10.41
N ALA A 135 -9.53 -0.21 -10.21
CA ALA A 135 -10.09 -0.90 -9.06
C ALA A 135 -9.51 -0.38 -7.72
N VAL A 136 -8.22 -0.06 -7.67
CA VAL A 136 -7.62 0.61 -6.49
C VAL A 136 -8.25 1.99 -6.25
N ALA A 137 -8.43 2.78 -7.31
CA ALA A 137 -9.06 4.10 -7.20
C ALA A 137 -10.52 4.00 -6.72
N GLN A 138 -11.30 3.08 -7.27
CA GLN A 138 -12.68 2.82 -6.84
C GLN A 138 -12.74 2.35 -5.39
N LEU A 139 -11.86 1.43 -4.99
CA LEU A 139 -11.80 0.96 -3.61
C LEU A 139 -11.55 2.12 -2.64
N ARG A 140 -10.64 3.05 -2.95
CA ARG A 140 -10.41 4.26 -2.13
C ARG A 140 -11.67 5.10 -1.94
N LEU A 141 -12.49 5.26 -2.98
CA LEU A 141 -13.72 6.05 -2.93
C LEU A 141 -14.83 5.39 -2.10
N GLN A 142 -14.81 4.07 -1.95
CA GLN A 142 -15.75 3.32 -1.11
C GLN A 142 -15.37 3.32 0.37
N LEU A 143 -14.15 3.73 0.70
CA LEU A 143 -13.69 3.79 2.09
C LEU A 143 -14.24 5.07 2.75
N PRO A 144 -14.56 5.00 4.06
CA PRO A 144 -14.98 6.19 4.79
C PRO A 144 -13.88 7.25 4.75
N PRO A 145 -14.23 8.54 4.95
CA PRO A 145 -13.26 9.59 5.19
C PRO A 145 -12.19 9.13 6.19
N PRO A 146 -10.90 9.37 5.91
CA PRO A 146 -9.83 8.94 6.78
C PRO A 146 -9.98 9.59 8.15
N GLN A 147 -9.98 8.77 9.19
CA GLN A 147 -10.06 9.24 10.56
C GLN A 147 -8.68 9.77 10.97
N ILE A 148 -8.61 11.04 11.36
CA ILE A 148 -7.42 11.61 11.99
C ILE A 148 -7.44 11.14 13.44
N ILE A 149 -6.84 9.98 13.71
CA ILE A 149 -6.57 9.59 15.09
C ILE A 149 -5.44 10.50 15.55
N ALA A 150 -5.78 11.59 16.24
CA ALA A 150 -4.80 12.36 17.01
C ALA A 150 -4.13 11.36 17.96
N GLN A 151 -2.82 11.11 17.76
CA GLN A 151 -2.06 10.37 18.75
C GLN A 151 -2.18 11.16 20.05
N ALA A 152 -2.68 10.51 21.11
CA ALA A 152 -2.75 11.09 22.44
C ALA A 152 -1.43 11.78 22.74
N GLU A 153 -1.52 13.05 23.14
CA GLU A 153 -0.40 13.83 23.63
C GLU A 153 0.35 13.00 24.66
N GLY A 154 1.53 12.50 24.29
CA GLY A 154 2.48 12.00 25.27
C GLY A 154 2.81 13.15 26.22
N PRO A 155 2.97 12.91 27.54
CA PRO A 155 3.15 13.99 28.48
C PRO A 155 4.39 14.79 28.06
N SER A 156 4.18 16.08 27.85
CA SER A 156 5.24 17.05 27.63
C SER A 156 6.14 17.06 28.86
N VAL A 157 7.22 16.29 28.83
CA VAL A 157 8.28 16.39 29.84
C VAL A 157 9.07 17.64 29.51
N PHE A 158 8.60 18.78 30.01
CA PHE A 158 9.46 19.93 30.26
C PHE A 158 10.23 19.63 31.55
N LEU A 159 11.53 19.36 31.41
CA LEU A 159 12.57 19.66 32.41
C LEU A 159 13.83 20.10 31.66
#